data_AF-A0A4Y7TGA5-F1
#
_entry.id   AF-A0A4Y7TGA5-F1
#
_cell.length_a   1.000
_cell.length_b   1.000
_cell.length_c   1.000
_cell.angle_alpha   90.00
_cell.angle_beta   90.00
_cell.angle_gamma   90.00
#
_symmetry.space_group_name_H-M   'P 1'
#
loop_
_entity.id
_entity.type
_entity.pdbx_description
1 polymer ?
#
loop_
_entity_poly.entity_id
_entity_poly.type
_entity_poly.pdbx_seq_one_letter_code
_entity_poly.pdbx_strand_id
1 'polypeptide(L)'
;MDHSKTYEAKAISEAATIRAAKASPSGQHCLIENVPKEWNVEMAHVFAREQSRDSRQMKAIEWSWKMRKNTLNLDTRRNVFFLSPTMHSPYKSRKWALLPAEDVIERFFHKPESGSLRSMVDRHDFPEFSENQFQYTFLPLSADLAKAYITRQGNVEIPSHPDAVKSYRYPFTTFPVLTSHVHPTFVLLHLSRLLQWRFIDPYIHNLVDTVPLLDKISRLDSMW
;
A
#
# COMPACT_ATOMS: atom_id res chain seq x y z
N MET A 1 -25.04 -21.02 -0.70
CA MET A 1 -25.78 -19.81 -0.30
C MET A 1 -25.08 -18.62 -0.92
N ASP A 2 -25.86 -17.81 -1.61
CA ASP A 2 -25.44 -16.69 -2.46
C ASP A 2 -24.61 -15.64 -1.70
N HIS A 3 -23.40 -15.35 -2.18
CA HIS A 3 -22.50 -14.34 -1.64
C HIS A 3 -22.19 -13.22 -2.64
N SER A 4 -23.07 -12.96 -3.61
CA SER A 4 -22.98 -11.74 -4.41
C SER A 4 -23.84 -10.63 -3.81
N LYS A 5 -23.39 -10.09 -2.67
CA LYS A 5 -23.71 -8.70 -2.36
C LYS A 5 -22.51 -7.87 -2.75
N THR A 6 -22.55 -7.34 -3.97
CA THR A 6 -21.67 -6.27 -4.44
C THR A 6 -21.98 -5.04 -3.59
N TYR A 7 -21.36 -4.94 -2.43
CA TYR A 7 -21.47 -3.76 -1.59
C TYR A 7 -20.62 -2.66 -2.19
N GLU A 8 -21.28 -1.59 -2.61
CA GLU A 8 -20.65 -0.39 -3.14
C GLU A 8 -19.76 0.22 -2.04
N ALA A 9 -18.45 0.29 -2.30
CA ALA A 9 -17.50 0.91 -1.39
C ALA A 9 -17.91 2.37 -1.17
N LYS A 10 -17.94 2.83 0.08
CA LYS A 10 -18.44 4.19 0.36
C LYS A 10 -17.45 5.20 -0.20
N ALA A 11 -17.91 6.05 -1.12
CA ALA A 11 -17.09 7.04 -1.82
C ALA A 11 -16.17 7.84 -0.87
N ILE A 12 -14.96 8.12 -1.36
CA ILE A 12 -13.97 8.99 -0.69
C ILE A 12 -14.60 10.37 -0.51
N SER A 13 -14.52 10.94 0.70
CA SER A 13 -15.09 12.28 0.92
C SER A 13 -14.39 13.34 0.10
N GLU A 14 -15.13 14.38 -0.30
CA GLU A 14 -14.59 15.54 -1.02
C GLU A 14 -13.38 16.16 -0.30
N ALA A 15 -13.45 16.27 1.03
CA ALA A 15 -12.33 16.78 1.83
C ALA A 15 -11.08 15.88 1.74
N ALA A 16 -11.23 14.55 1.72
CA ALA A 16 -10.11 13.63 1.50
C ALA A 16 -9.58 13.75 0.07
N THR A 17 -10.46 13.84 -0.93
CA THR A 17 -10.14 14.04 -2.35
C THR A 17 -9.28 15.29 -2.56
N ILE A 18 -9.73 16.46 -2.09
CA ILE A 18 -9.00 17.73 -2.24
C ILE A 18 -7.61 17.65 -1.57
N ARG A 19 -7.55 17.08 -0.37
CA ARG A 19 -6.31 16.96 0.39
C ARG A 19 -5.32 15.97 -0.23
N ALA A 20 -5.80 14.87 -0.81
CA ALA A 20 -4.98 13.89 -1.52
C ALA A 20 -4.44 14.49 -2.83
N ALA A 21 -5.28 15.18 -3.59
CA ALA A 21 -4.88 15.87 -4.81
C ALA A 21 -3.76 16.89 -4.55
N LYS A 22 -3.90 17.72 -3.51
CA LYS A 22 -2.88 18.70 -3.11
C LYS A 22 -1.57 18.05 -2.63
N ALA A 23 -1.63 16.89 -2.00
CA ALA A 23 -0.46 16.20 -1.45
C ALA A 23 0.25 15.31 -2.48
N SER A 24 -0.38 15.01 -3.61
CA SER A 24 0.14 14.07 -4.60
C SER A 24 1.42 14.60 -5.25
N PRO A 25 2.57 13.91 -5.09
CA PRO A 25 3.82 14.33 -5.75
C PRO A 25 3.74 14.20 -7.27
N SER A 26 2.89 13.28 -7.75
CA SER A 26 2.66 13.04 -9.16
C SER A 26 1.47 13.83 -9.70
N GLY A 27 0.96 14.87 -9.03
CA GLY A 27 -0.12 15.70 -9.60
C GLY A 27 -1.39 14.94 -10.00
N GLN A 28 -1.78 13.91 -9.23
CA GLN A 28 -2.93 13.02 -9.50
C GLN A 28 -2.77 12.02 -10.66
N HIS A 29 -1.55 11.83 -11.20
CA HIS A 29 -1.27 10.73 -12.12
C HIS A 29 -1.38 9.38 -11.40
N CYS A 30 -1.71 8.31 -12.15
CA CYS A 30 -1.69 6.94 -11.66
C CYS A 30 -0.33 6.64 -11.03
N LEU A 31 -0.31 6.16 -9.78
CA LEU A 31 0.94 5.91 -9.06
C LEU A 31 1.82 4.89 -9.78
N ILE A 32 1.23 3.87 -10.42
CA ILE A 32 1.95 2.75 -11.03
C ILE A 32 2.28 3.01 -12.51
N GLU A 33 1.32 3.47 -13.30
CA GLU A 33 1.50 3.67 -14.75
C GLU A 33 1.91 5.11 -15.12
N ASN A 34 1.84 6.05 -14.16
CA ASN A 34 2.13 7.46 -14.37
C ASN A 34 1.29 8.13 -15.48
N VAL A 35 0.15 7.56 -15.84
CA VAL A 35 -0.80 8.17 -16.78
C VAL A 35 -1.56 9.30 -16.09
N PRO A 36 -1.91 10.38 -16.82
CA PRO A 36 -2.53 11.57 -16.25
C PRO A 36 -3.98 11.31 -15.86
N LYS A 37 -4.56 12.20 -15.05
CA LYS A 37 -5.90 12.04 -14.48
C LYS A 37 -6.98 11.82 -15.53
N GLU A 38 -6.82 12.48 -16.68
CA GLU A 38 -7.69 12.45 -17.85
C GLU A 38 -7.85 11.02 -18.43
N TRP A 39 -6.95 10.10 -18.10
CA TRP A 39 -7.03 8.67 -18.45
C TRP A 39 -7.84 7.84 -17.43
N ASN A 40 -8.94 8.42 -16.93
CA ASN A 40 -9.83 7.79 -15.94
C ASN A 40 -9.11 7.33 -14.66
N VAL A 41 -8.13 8.09 -14.18
CA VAL A 41 -7.45 7.75 -12.92
C VAL A 41 -8.43 7.98 -11.76
N GLU A 42 -8.62 6.93 -10.98
CA GLU A 42 -9.50 6.87 -9.83
C GLU A 42 -8.70 7.01 -8.53
N MET A 43 -9.37 7.51 -7.49
CA MET A 43 -8.83 7.45 -6.14
C MET A 43 -9.26 6.15 -5.46
N ALA A 44 -8.34 5.55 -4.73
CA ALA A 44 -8.59 4.33 -3.96
C ALA A 44 -7.99 4.45 -2.56
N HIS A 45 -8.67 3.87 -1.55
CA HIS A 45 -8.09 3.72 -0.23
C HIS A 45 -7.02 2.63 -0.26
N VAL A 46 -5.88 2.88 0.38
CA VAL A 46 -4.81 1.89 0.57
C VAL A 46 -5.29 0.82 1.56
N PHE A 47 -5.89 1.25 2.66
CA PHE A 47 -6.58 0.36 3.58
C PHE A 47 -8.07 0.68 3.54
N ALA A 48 -8.86 -0.29 3.06
CA ALA A 48 -10.27 -0.11 2.70
C ALA A 48 -11.08 0.51 3.85
N ARG A 49 -11.88 1.54 3.54
CA ARG A 49 -12.67 2.27 4.53
C ARG A 49 -13.70 1.37 5.22
N GLU A 50 -14.20 0.35 4.53
CA GLU A 50 -15.17 -0.62 5.05
C GLU A 50 -14.67 -1.34 6.31
N GLN A 51 -13.35 -1.42 6.49
CA GLN A 51 -12.72 -1.98 7.68
C GLN A 51 -13.06 -1.18 8.95
N SER A 52 -13.46 0.10 8.82
CA SER A 52 -13.90 0.92 9.95
C SER A 52 -15.18 0.41 10.64
N ARG A 53 -15.87 -0.58 10.04
CA ARG A 53 -17.06 -1.22 10.64
C ARG A 53 -16.69 -2.16 11.79
N ASP A 54 -15.48 -2.71 11.79
CA ASP A 54 -15.00 -3.54 12.89
C ASP A 54 -14.48 -2.65 14.03
N SER A 55 -15.38 -2.30 14.96
CA SER A 55 -15.02 -1.43 16.08
C SER A 55 -13.96 -2.02 17.01
N ARG A 56 -13.80 -3.35 17.07
CA ARG A 56 -12.78 -4.00 17.89
C ARG A 56 -11.42 -3.82 17.24
N GLN A 57 -11.35 -4.11 15.94
CA GLN A 57 -10.15 -3.91 15.15
C GLN A 57 -9.72 -2.44 15.13
N MET A 58 -10.63 -1.50 14.91
CA MET A 58 -10.27 -0.07 14.90
C MET A 58 -9.68 0.40 16.24
N LYS A 59 -10.21 -0.08 17.37
CA LYS A 59 -9.66 0.24 18.71
C LYS A 59 -8.29 -0.39 18.94
N ALA A 60 -8.05 -1.60 18.43
CA ALA A 60 -6.75 -2.27 18.50
C ALA A 60 -5.71 -1.48 17.71
N ILE A 61 -6.05 -1.10 16.47
CA ILE A 61 -5.18 -0.30 15.61
C ILE A 61 -4.87 1.06 16.27
N GLU A 62 -5.88 1.77 16.76
CA GLU A 62 -5.68 3.04 17.47
C GLU A 62 -4.76 2.91 18.68
N TRP A 63 -4.95 1.87 19.48
CA TRP A 63 -4.12 1.59 20.64
C TRP A 63 -2.67 1.36 20.24
N SER A 64 -2.44 0.47 19.27
CA SER A 64 -1.11 0.08 18.79
C SER A 64 -0.39 1.24 18.11
N TRP A 65 -1.10 2.14 17.43
CA TRP A 65 -0.54 3.31 16.74
C TRP A 65 -0.35 4.54 17.63
N LYS A 66 -0.40 4.39 18.96
CA LYS A 66 -0.29 5.51 19.92
C LYS A 66 -1.37 6.59 19.72
N MET A 67 -2.50 6.25 19.10
CA MET A 67 -3.58 7.19 18.84
C MET A 67 -4.52 7.32 20.04
N ARG A 68 -5.24 8.43 20.10
CA ARG A 68 -6.37 8.59 21.02
C ARG A 68 -7.53 7.73 20.52
N LYS A 69 -8.30 7.17 21.46
CA LYS A 69 -9.49 6.36 21.14
C LYS A 69 -10.47 7.15 20.27
N ASN A 70 -11.03 6.48 19.25
CA ASN A 70 -11.96 7.00 18.27
C ASN A 70 -11.42 8.19 17.43
N THR A 71 -10.13 8.20 17.13
CA THR A 71 -9.51 9.25 16.29
C THR A 71 -8.91 8.74 14.98
N LEU A 72 -8.85 7.44 14.76
CA LEU A 72 -8.38 6.89 13.49
C LEU A 72 -9.41 7.13 12.39
N ASN A 73 -9.04 7.98 11.44
CA ASN A 73 -9.81 8.24 10.24
C ASN A 73 -9.19 7.54 9.04
N LEU A 74 -9.88 6.53 8.50
CA LEU A 74 -9.47 5.84 7.27
C LEU A 74 -9.74 6.69 6.01
N ASP A 75 -10.61 7.70 6.08
CA ASP A 75 -10.92 8.60 4.97
C ASP A 75 -10.07 9.87 5.04
N THR A 76 -8.76 9.67 4.85
CA THR A 76 -7.73 10.71 4.94
C THR A 76 -6.82 10.70 3.73
N ARG A 77 -6.22 11.84 3.39
CA ARG A 77 -5.23 11.94 2.30
C ARG A 77 -4.09 10.93 2.44
N ARG A 78 -3.72 10.59 3.67
CA ARG A 78 -2.63 9.67 4.00
C ARG A 78 -2.98 8.20 3.69
N ASN A 79 -4.24 7.88 3.43
CA ASN A 79 -4.72 6.53 3.11
C ASN A 79 -5.32 6.46 1.69
N VAL A 80 -5.05 7.44 0.83
CA VAL A 80 -5.61 7.51 -0.54
C VAL A 80 -4.50 7.65 -1.56
N PHE A 81 -4.58 6.91 -2.65
CA PHE A 81 -3.71 7.07 -3.82
C PHE A 81 -4.50 7.04 -5.13
N PHE A 82 -3.79 7.27 -6.24
CA PHE A 82 -4.35 7.43 -7.57
C PHE A 82 -3.99 6.22 -8.41
N LEU A 83 -4.97 5.54 -8.98
CA LEU A 83 -4.78 4.35 -9.80
C LEU A 83 -5.63 4.45 -11.07
N SER A 84 -5.07 4.06 -12.20
CA SER A 84 -5.85 3.77 -13.40
C SER A 84 -6.72 2.53 -13.19
N PRO A 85 -7.78 2.32 -13.99
CA PRO A 85 -8.65 1.15 -13.87
C PRO A 85 -7.89 -0.17 -14.03
N THR A 86 -6.88 -0.19 -14.90
CA THR A 86 -5.98 -1.35 -15.16
C THR A 86 -5.18 -1.75 -13.93
N MET A 87 -4.86 -0.82 -13.04
CA MET A 87 -4.14 -1.09 -11.80
C MET A 87 -5.05 -1.18 -10.57
N HIS A 88 -6.19 -0.49 -10.58
CA HIS A 88 -7.17 -0.53 -9.50
C HIS A 88 -7.89 -1.88 -9.41
N SER A 89 -8.27 -2.48 -10.54
CA SER A 89 -8.90 -3.80 -10.56
C SER A 89 -8.04 -4.91 -9.93
N PRO A 90 -6.77 -5.11 -10.34
CA PRO A 90 -5.89 -6.10 -9.70
C PRO A 90 -5.55 -5.73 -8.25
N TYR A 91 -5.55 -4.45 -7.89
CA TYR A 91 -5.37 -4.03 -6.49
C TYR A 91 -6.51 -4.52 -5.60
N LYS A 92 -7.77 -4.28 -6.02
CA LYS A 92 -8.96 -4.78 -5.32
C LYS A 92 -8.98 -6.30 -5.18
N SER A 93 -8.49 -6.99 -6.22
CA SER A 93 -8.32 -8.45 -6.25
C SER A 93 -7.05 -8.93 -5.54
N ARG A 94 -6.36 -8.06 -4.79
CA ARG A 94 -5.19 -8.37 -3.94
C ARG A 94 -4.00 -8.94 -4.70
N LYS A 95 -3.87 -8.61 -5.98
CA LYS A 95 -2.82 -9.14 -6.86
C LYS A 95 -1.48 -8.44 -6.68
N TRP A 96 -1.45 -7.24 -6.10
CA TRP A 96 -0.23 -6.49 -5.79
C TRP A 96 -0.45 -5.59 -4.57
N ALA A 97 0.65 -5.11 -3.98
CA ALA A 97 0.65 -4.10 -2.92
C ALA A 97 1.86 -3.17 -3.04
N LEU A 98 1.87 -2.10 -2.23
CA LEU A 98 3.05 -1.28 -2.03
C LEU A 98 3.90 -1.88 -0.90
N LEU A 99 5.22 -1.91 -1.09
CA LEU A 99 6.19 -2.23 -0.05
C LEU A 99 6.96 -0.94 0.28
N PRO A 100 6.87 -0.40 1.51
CA PRO A 100 7.66 0.78 1.89
C PRO A 100 9.17 0.49 1.80
N ALA A 101 9.98 1.54 1.67
CA ALA A 101 11.42 1.42 1.76
C ALA A 101 11.85 0.75 3.08
N GLU A 102 12.94 -0.02 3.05
CA GLU A 102 13.38 -0.83 4.19
C GLU A 102 13.68 0.02 5.42
N ASP A 103 14.31 1.18 5.26
CA ASP A 103 14.61 2.12 6.34
C ASP A 103 13.33 2.60 7.06
N VAL A 104 12.22 2.77 6.32
CA VAL A 104 10.91 3.11 6.88
C VAL A 104 10.33 1.93 7.66
N ILE A 105 10.45 0.72 7.13
CA ILE A 105 9.97 -0.51 7.79
C ILE A 105 10.73 -0.72 9.09
N GLU A 106 12.05 -0.52 9.08
CA GLU A 106 12.92 -0.72 10.24
C GLU A 106 12.56 0.15 11.44
N ARG A 107 11.96 1.32 11.23
CA ARG A 107 11.51 2.18 12.34
C ARG A 107 10.46 1.51 13.23
N PHE A 108 9.70 0.56 12.70
CA PHE A 108 8.67 -0.16 13.46
C PHE A 108 9.23 -1.28 14.34
N PHE A 109 10.55 -1.49 14.38
CA PHE A 109 11.15 -2.61 15.10
C PHE A 109 12.34 -2.15 15.95
N HIS A 110 12.50 -2.75 17.12
CA HIS A 110 13.67 -2.53 17.95
C HIS A 110 14.92 -3.06 17.25
N LYS A 111 16.04 -2.37 17.46
CA LYS A 111 17.35 -2.87 17.05
C LYS A 111 17.63 -4.16 17.84
N PRO A 112 18.24 -5.18 17.23
CA PRO A 112 18.56 -6.40 17.95
C PRO A 112 19.60 -6.10 19.02
N GLU A 113 19.22 -6.15 20.28
CA GLU A 113 20.16 -6.30 21.39
C GLU A 113 20.55 -7.78 21.44
N SER A 114 21.76 -8.09 20.97
CA SER A 114 22.43 -9.40 21.10
C SER A 114 21.51 -10.64 21.05
N GLY A 115 21.20 -11.11 19.84
CA GLY A 115 20.67 -12.47 19.62
C GLY A 115 19.16 -12.67 19.69
N SER A 116 18.36 -11.65 20.02
CA SER A 116 16.90 -11.75 19.95
C SER A 116 16.37 -11.36 18.56
N LEU A 117 15.27 -12.00 18.12
CA LEU A 117 14.51 -11.56 16.94
C LEU A 117 14.08 -10.10 17.13
N ARG A 118 14.16 -9.27 16.08
CA ARG A 118 13.67 -7.88 16.12
C ARG A 118 12.19 -7.88 16.52
N SER A 119 11.89 -7.51 17.76
CA SER A 119 10.52 -7.26 18.22
C SER A 119 10.03 -5.94 17.62
N MET A 120 8.73 -5.86 17.35
CA MET A 120 8.10 -4.59 16.99
C MET A 120 8.26 -3.60 18.17
N VAL A 121 8.37 -2.32 17.86
CA VAL A 121 8.35 -1.28 18.89
C VAL A 121 7.03 -1.29 19.65
N ASP A 122 7.07 -1.00 20.95
CA ASP A 122 5.85 -0.83 21.71
C ASP A 122 5.12 0.47 21.34
N ARG A 123 3.89 0.62 21.81
CA ARG A 123 3.04 1.77 21.44
C ARG A 123 3.63 3.14 21.84
N HIS A 124 4.48 3.22 22.86
CA HIS A 124 5.08 4.48 23.31
C HIS A 124 6.18 4.93 22.34
N ASP A 125 6.86 3.95 21.74
CA ASP A 125 7.92 4.10 20.74
C ASP A 125 7.40 4.01 19.29
N PHE A 126 6.08 4.03 19.10
CA PHE A 126 5.47 3.95 17.77
C PHE A 126 6.02 5.08 16.86
N PRO A 127 6.44 4.78 15.61
CA PRO A 127 7.17 5.74 14.80
C PRO A 127 6.33 6.97 14.45
N GLU A 128 6.92 8.15 14.67
CA GLU A 128 6.38 9.42 14.20
C GLU A 128 7.12 9.84 12.93
N PHE A 129 6.36 10.24 11.90
CA PHE A 129 6.92 10.65 10.61
C PHE A 129 6.65 12.14 10.38
N SER A 130 7.72 12.93 10.28
CA SER A 130 7.65 14.32 9.82
C SER A 130 7.57 14.42 8.29
N GLU A 131 7.86 13.32 7.58
CA GLU A 131 7.91 13.27 6.13
C GLU A 131 6.52 13.41 5.49
N ASN A 132 6.48 14.14 4.36
CA ASN A 132 5.26 14.32 3.58
C ASN A 132 5.13 13.33 2.42
N GLN A 133 6.23 12.65 2.07
CA GLN A 133 6.33 11.69 0.98
C GLN A 133 7.23 10.54 1.38
N PHE A 134 6.96 9.36 0.82
CA PHE A 134 7.66 8.12 1.11
C PHE A 134 7.94 7.35 -0.17
N GLN A 135 8.95 6.50 -0.11
CA GLN A 135 9.36 5.64 -1.21
C GLN A 135 8.75 4.24 -1.06
N TYR A 136 8.34 3.68 -2.19
CA TYR A 136 7.70 2.38 -2.28
C TYR A 136 8.22 1.56 -3.45
N THR A 137 8.26 0.25 -3.26
CA THR A 137 8.45 -0.74 -4.31
C THR A 137 7.11 -1.35 -4.68
N PHE A 138 6.88 -1.58 -5.97
CA PHE A 138 5.74 -2.36 -6.45
C PHE A 138 5.96 -3.83 -6.11
N LEU A 139 5.08 -4.41 -5.28
CA LEU A 139 5.19 -5.81 -4.84
C LEU A 139 4.12 -6.67 -5.51
N PRO A 140 4.47 -7.55 -6.46
CA PRO A 140 3.53 -8.53 -6.98
C PRO A 140 3.18 -9.55 -5.88
N LEU A 141 1.88 -9.80 -5.70
CA LEU A 141 1.33 -10.75 -4.73
C LEU A 141 0.59 -11.91 -5.43
N SER A 142 0.76 -12.07 -6.74
CA SER A 142 0.15 -13.16 -7.48
C SER A 142 0.93 -13.52 -8.73
N ALA A 143 1.09 -14.82 -8.96
CA ALA A 143 1.68 -15.36 -10.19
C ALA A 143 0.93 -14.93 -11.47
N ASP A 144 -0.35 -14.56 -11.37
CA ASP A 144 -1.12 -14.05 -12.51
C ASP A 144 -0.52 -12.78 -13.12
N LEU A 145 0.16 -11.94 -12.31
CA LEU A 145 0.83 -10.74 -12.82
C LEU A 145 2.02 -11.08 -13.72
N ALA A 146 2.55 -12.30 -13.67
CA ALA A 146 3.60 -12.74 -14.61
C ALA A 146 3.10 -12.87 -16.05
N LYS A 147 1.77 -12.91 -16.27
CA LYS A 147 1.13 -13.02 -17.59
C LYS A 147 1.00 -11.67 -18.30
N ALA A 148 1.32 -10.55 -17.64
CA ALA A 148 1.16 -9.21 -18.16
C ALA A 148 2.44 -8.37 -18.01
N TYR A 149 2.49 -7.25 -18.71
CA TYR A 149 3.48 -6.19 -18.51
C TYR A 149 2.77 -4.93 -18.01
N ILE A 150 3.52 -4.07 -17.32
CA ILE A 150 3.05 -2.76 -16.88
C ILE A 150 3.73 -1.72 -17.76
N THR A 151 2.95 -0.89 -18.43
CA THR A 151 3.47 0.31 -19.10
C THR A 151 3.50 1.47 -18.12
N ARG A 152 4.57 2.26 -18.14
CA ARG A 152 4.68 3.47 -17.35
C ARG A 152 5.16 4.63 -18.20
N GLN A 153 4.43 5.72 -18.18
CA GLN A 153 4.82 6.97 -18.84
C GLN A 153 5.98 7.62 -18.06
N GLY A 154 6.96 8.15 -18.78
CA GLY A 154 8.02 8.99 -18.22
C GLY A 154 7.48 10.32 -17.69
N ASN A 155 8.35 11.12 -17.07
CA ASN A 155 7.99 12.44 -16.56
C ASN A 155 8.00 13.47 -17.70
N VAL A 156 7.14 13.28 -18.69
CA VAL A 156 6.95 14.19 -19.83
C VAL A 156 5.46 14.48 -20.01
N GLU A 157 5.14 15.74 -20.26
CA GLU A 157 3.76 16.22 -20.41
C GLU A 157 3.06 15.58 -21.63
N ILE A 158 3.79 15.47 -22.73
CA ILE A 158 3.33 14.80 -23.95
C ILE A 158 4.35 13.72 -24.33
N PRO A 159 3.99 12.43 -24.31
CA PRO A 159 4.89 11.34 -24.68
C PRO A 159 4.98 11.23 -26.20
N SER A 160 5.70 12.15 -26.85
CA SER A 160 5.83 12.23 -28.31
C SER A 160 6.85 11.26 -28.92
N HIS A 161 7.74 10.70 -28.09
CA HIS A 161 8.74 9.71 -28.51
C HIS A 161 8.42 8.32 -27.95
N PRO A 162 8.73 7.23 -28.68
CA PRO A 162 8.51 5.86 -28.20
C PRO A 162 9.14 5.58 -26.82
N ASP A 163 10.30 6.16 -26.54
CA ASP A 163 11.01 6.00 -25.26
C ASP A 163 10.36 6.74 -24.08
N ALA A 164 9.34 7.56 -24.35
CA ALA A 164 8.56 8.23 -23.33
C ALA A 164 7.67 7.26 -22.53
N VAL A 165 7.48 6.02 -23.00
CA VAL A 165 6.76 4.97 -22.28
C VAL A 165 7.66 3.75 -22.15
N LYS A 166 7.83 3.26 -20.92
CA LYS A 166 8.61 2.06 -20.63
C LYS A 166 7.70 0.91 -20.22
N SER A 167 8.02 -0.29 -20.69
CA SER A 167 7.32 -1.52 -20.31
C SER A 167 8.15 -2.33 -19.31
N TYR A 168 7.53 -2.72 -18.21
CA TYR A 168 8.14 -3.52 -17.15
C TYR A 168 7.47 -4.88 -17.09
N ARG A 169 8.27 -5.92 -16.92
CA ARG A 169 7.81 -7.32 -16.86
C ARG A 169 8.13 -7.92 -15.52
N TYR A 170 7.35 -8.92 -15.12
CA TYR A 170 7.61 -9.73 -13.93
C TYR A 170 9.04 -10.30 -13.94
N PRO A 171 9.75 -10.34 -12.79
CA PRO A 171 9.31 -9.99 -11.43
C PRO A 171 9.38 -8.49 -11.10
N PHE A 172 9.44 -7.62 -12.11
CA PHE A 172 9.46 -6.17 -11.97
C PHE A 172 10.71 -5.63 -11.24
N THR A 173 11.85 -6.33 -11.35
CA THR A 173 13.13 -5.94 -10.71
C THR A 173 13.68 -4.61 -11.20
N THR A 174 13.31 -4.18 -12.40
CA THR A 174 13.71 -2.88 -12.97
C THR A 174 12.64 -1.80 -12.81
N PHE A 175 11.53 -2.10 -12.12
CA PHE A 175 10.44 -1.15 -11.92
C PHE A 175 10.93 0.01 -11.04
N PRO A 176 10.60 1.28 -11.37
CA PRO A 176 11.12 2.41 -10.63
C PRO A 176 10.57 2.44 -9.21
N VAL A 177 11.39 2.97 -8.29
CA VAL A 177 10.92 3.34 -6.96
C VAL A 177 9.82 4.40 -7.09
N LEU A 178 8.71 4.14 -6.43
CA LEU A 178 7.53 4.98 -6.45
C LEU A 178 7.60 5.99 -5.31
N THR A 179 7.22 7.24 -5.56
CA THR A 179 7.10 8.27 -4.52
C THR A 179 5.62 8.60 -4.31
N SER A 180 5.15 8.54 -3.07
CA SER A 180 3.75 8.83 -2.73
C SER A 180 3.62 9.52 -1.37
N HIS A 181 2.52 10.25 -1.20
CA HIS A 181 2.15 10.94 0.05
C HIS A 181 1.38 10.04 1.04
N VAL A 182 1.00 8.84 0.60
CA VAL A 182 0.40 7.81 1.44
C VAL A 182 1.30 7.55 2.64
N HIS A 183 0.72 7.30 3.81
CA HIS A 183 1.49 7.04 5.01
C HIS A 183 1.87 5.55 5.10
N PRO A 184 3.13 5.21 5.45
CA PRO A 184 3.60 3.83 5.53
C PRO A 184 2.77 2.95 6.44
N THR A 185 2.24 3.49 7.53
CA THR A 185 1.40 2.73 8.47
C THR A 185 0.15 2.12 7.81
N PHE A 186 -0.54 2.85 6.92
CA PHE A 186 -1.69 2.29 6.18
C PHE A 186 -1.24 1.21 5.19
N VAL A 187 -0.10 1.41 4.54
CA VAL A 187 0.48 0.44 3.60
C VAL A 187 0.87 -0.84 4.33
N LEU A 188 1.55 -0.74 5.47
CA LEU A 188 1.96 -1.88 6.28
C LEU A 188 0.75 -2.63 6.84
N LEU A 189 -0.30 -1.94 7.27
CA LEU A 189 -1.52 -2.57 7.77
C LEU A 189 -2.23 -3.36 6.67
N HIS A 190 -2.29 -2.79 5.47
CA HIS A 190 -2.85 -3.48 4.32
C HIS A 190 -1.99 -4.69 3.93
N LEU A 191 -0.68 -4.49 3.79
CA LEU A 191 0.25 -5.53 3.35
C LEU A 191 0.34 -6.69 4.36
N SER A 192 0.47 -6.42 5.65
CA SER A 192 0.58 -7.47 6.68
C SER A 192 -0.62 -8.42 6.68
N ARG A 193 -1.82 -7.90 6.39
CA ARG A 193 -3.04 -8.71 6.21
C ARG A 193 -3.04 -9.55 4.94
N LEU A 194 -2.55 -8.99 3.84
CA LEU A 194 -2.41 -9.75 2.60
C LEU A 194 -1.41 -10.90 2.79
N LEU A 195 -0.33 -10.69 3.55
CA LEU A 195 0.66 -11.73 3.80
C LEU A 195 0.13 -12.89 4.66
N GLN A 196 -0.97 -12.72 5.42
CA GLN A 196 -1.62 -13.84 6.11
C GLN A 196 -2.16 -14.89 5.13
N TRP A 197 -2.37 -14.54 3.86
CA TRP A 197 -2.76 -15.50 2.84
C TRP A 197 -1.67 -16.56 2.58
N ARG A 198 -0.45 -16.41 3.09
CA ARG A 198 0.61 -17.44 3.04
C ARG A 198 0.21 -18.82 3.57
N PHE A 199 -0.81 -18.89 4.41
CA PHE A 199 -1.30 -20.17 4.95
C PHE A 199 -2.20 -20.93 3.97
N ILE A 200 -2.61 -20.29 2.87
CA ILE A 200 -3.56 -20.85 1.89
C ILE A 200 -3.05 -20.69 0.45
N ASP A 201 -2.33 -19.61 0.14
CA ASP A 201 -1.78 -19.29 -1.17
C ASP A 201 -0.29 -19.66 -1.24
N PRO A 202 0.10 -20.67 -2.05
CA PRO A 202 1.50 -21.10 -2.19
C PRO A 202 2.43 -20.03 -2.76
N TYR A 203 1.92 -19.11 -3.58
CA TYR A 203 2.72 -18.01 -4.13
C TYR A 203 3.11 -17.04 -3.01
N ILE A 204 2.15 -16.64 -2.18
CA ILE A 204 2.42 -15.78 -1.03
C ILE A 204 3.33 -16.50 -0.02
N HIS A 205 3.10 -17.80 0.21
CA HIS A 205 3.97 -18.62 1.06
C HIS A 205 5.44 -18.55 0.61
N ASN A 206 5.71 -18.87 -0.66
CA ASN A 206 7.06 -18.83 -1.20
C ASN A 206 7.66 -17.42 -1.17
N LEU A 207 6.86 -16.39 -1.45
CA LEU A 207 7.30 -15.00 -1.40
C LEU A 207 7.71 -14.57 0.02
N VAL A 208 6.94 -14.96 1.04
CA VAL A 208 7.26 -14.67 2.45
C VAL A 208 8.51 -15.43 2.91
N ASP A 209 8.65 -16.70 2.50
CA ASP A 209 9.78 -17.55 2.88
C ASP A 209 11.11 -17.09 2.24
N THR A 210 11.05 -16.54 1.03
CA THR A 210 12.24 -16.12 0.27
C THR A 210 12.66 -14.68 0.54
N VAL A 211 11.76 -13.84 1.06
CA VAL A 211 12.02 -12.42 1.34
C VAL A 211 11.90 -12.15 2.84
N PRO A 212 13.01 -12.12 3.60
CA PRO A 212 12.99 -11.96 5.06
C PRO A 212 12.22 -10.74 5.57
N LEU A 213 12.24 -9.65 4.78
CA LEU A 213 11.50 -8.43 5.08
C LEU A 213 9.98 -8.67 5.11
N LEU A 214 9.46 -9.56 4.27
CA LEU A 214 8.03 -9.87 4.23
C LEU A 214 7.60 -10.77 5.39
N ASP A 215 8.41 -11.74 5.82
CA ASP A 215 8.13 -12.47 7.07
C ASP A 215 8.02 -11.51 8.25
N LYS A 216 8.94 -10.54 8.31
CA LYS A 216 8.93 -9.50 9.33
C LYS A 216 7.65 -8.65 9.29
N ILE A 217 7.22 -8.18 8.12
CA ILE A 217 5.98 -7.40 7.95
C ILE A 217 4.74 -8.24 8.27
N SER A 218 4.73 -9.53 7.95
CA SER A 218 3.58 -10.42 8.22
C SER A 218 3.23 -10.49 9.71
N ARG A 219 4.20 -10.23 10.60
CA ARG A 219 4.00 -10.23 12.05
C ARG A 219 3.31 -8.98 12.58
N LEU A 220 3.19 -7.91 11.77
CA LEU A 220 2.52 -6.68 12.18
C LEU A 220 1.01 -6.86 12.37
N ASP A 221 0.37 -7.74 11.58
CA ASP A 221 -1.09 -7.93 11.64
C ASP A 221 -1.56 -8.53 12.98
N SER A 222 -0.76 -9.41 13.60
CA SER A 222 -1.11 -9.97 14.90
C SER A 222 -0.95 -8.99 16.06
N MET A 223 -0.30 -7.84 15.84
CA MET A 223 -0.02 -6.83 16.85
C MET A 223 -0.88 -5.57 16.69
N TRP A 224 -1.57 -5.39 15.55
CA TRP A 224 -2.40 -4.23 15.23
C TRP A 224 -3.91 -4.54 15.21
#